data_AF-A0A9C9N5N6-F1
#
_entry.id   AF-A0A9C9N5N6-F1
#
_cell.length_a   1.000
_cell.length_b   1.000
_cell.length_c   1.000
_cell.angle_alpha   90.00
_cell.angle_beta   90.00
_cell.angle_gamma   90.00
#
_symmetry.space_group_name_H-M   'P 1'
#
loop_
_entity.id
_entity.type
_entity.pdbx_description
1 polymer ?
#
loop_
_entity_poly.entity_id
_entity_poly.type
_entity_poly.pdbx_seq_one_letter_code
_entity_poly.pdbx_strand_id
1 'polypeptide(L)' 'MLTSNRVSRSTAYHEALLAIRELNPEDWLDILVDITNMLRVAPPLQPRHSVLELEGLGAELWQQIDIDEYIEAERASWNG' A
#
# COMPACT_ATOMS: atom_id res chain seq x y z
N MET A 1 15.82 17.42 -7.19
CA MET A 1 16.11 17.15 -5.76
C MET A 1 15.26 15.98 -5.32
N LEU A 2 15.86 14.84 -4.95
CA LEU A 2 15.13 13.66 -4.48
C LEU A 2 15.07 13.74 -2.94
N THR A 3 13.91 14.07 -2.37
CA THR A 3 13.75 14.01 -0.91
C THR A 3 13.52 12.57 -0.48
N SER A 4 14.53 12.09 0.24
CA SER A 4 14.64 10.82 0.93
C SER A 4 13.35 10.41 1.65
N ASN A 5 12.81 9.25 1.26
CA ASN A 5 11.79 8.52 1.99
C ASN A 5 12.39 7.97 3.29
N ARG A 6 12.44 8.78 4.35
CA ARG A 6 12.67 8.27 5.71
C ARG A 6 11.32 7.89 6.29
N VAL A 7 11.08 6.58 6.41
CA VAL A 7 10.11 6.03 7.35
C VAL A 7 10.44 6.61 8.73
N SER A 8 9.65 7.58 9.20
CA SER A 8 9.75 8.06 10.59
C SER A 8 9.40 6.90 11.50
N ARG A 9 10.42 6.24 12.06
CA ARG A 9 10.24 5.13 13.00
C ARG A 9 9.65 5.70 14.29
N SER A 10 8.48 5.20 14.69
CA SER A 10 7.74 5.55 15.91
C SER A 10 8.63 5.52 17.17
N THR A 11 8.33 6.33 18.19
CA THR A 11 8.99 6.29 19.51
C THR A 11 9.03 4.87 20.09
N ALA A 12 7.95 4.11 19.90
CA ALA A 12 7.86 2.70 20.31
C ALA A 12 8.91 1.80 19.65
N TYR A 13 9.31 2.09 18.41
CA TYR A 13 10.38 1.34 17.73
C TYR A 13 11.74 1.59 18.38
N HIS A 14 12.02 2.83 18.80
CA HIS A 14 13.26 3.15 19.48
C HIS A 14 13.32 2.52 20.87
N GLU A 15 12.22 2.54 21.61
CA GLU A 15 12.13 1.89 22.92
C GLU A 15 12.34 0.38 22.83
N ALA A 16 11.71 -0.29 21.85
CA ALA A 16 11.93 -1.71 21.61
C ALA A 16 13.40 -2.04 21.29
N LEU A 17 14.07 -1.21 20.48
CA LEU A 17 15.49 -1.40 20.17
C LEU A 17 16.40 -1.21 21.38
N LEU A 18 16.08 -0.27 22.27
CA LEU A 18 16.83 -0.09 23.51
C LEU A 18 16.65 -1.30 24.44
N ALA A 19 15.42 -1.78 24.59
CA ALA A 19 15.12 -2.97 25.39
C ALA A 19 15.87 -4.21 24.91
N ILE A 20 15.92 -4.46 23.59
CA ILE A 20 16.65 -5.59 23.01
C ILE A 20 18.15 -5.49 23.30
N ARG A 21 18.73 -4.29 23.25
CA ARG A 21 20.17 -4.08 23.49
C ARG A 21 20.63 -4.39 24.91
N GLU A 22 19.72 -4.31 25.88
CA GLU A 22 20.01 -4.65 27.28
C GLU A 22 19.93 -6.17 27.56
N LEU A 23 19.46 -6.96 26.60
CA LEU A 23 19.35 -8.42 26.73
C LEU A 23 20.64 -9.12 26.31
N ASN A 24 20.78 -10.38 26.75
CA ASN A 24 21.91 -11.19 26.33
C ASN A 24 21.76 -11.58 24.85
N PRO A 25 22.88 -11.79 24.13
CA PRO A 25 22.84 -12.18 22.72
C PRO A 25 22.08 -13.49 22.43
N GLU A 26 21.98 -14.40 23.41
CA GLU A 26 21.18 -15.63 23.29
C GLU A 26 19.69 -15.32 23.21
N ASP A 27 19.20 -14.37 24.03
CA ASP A 27 17.80 -13.94 24.04
C ASP A 27 17.39 -13.25 22.73
N TRP A 28 18.35 -12.68 21.99
CA TRP A 28 18.07 -12.04 20.70
C TRP A 28 17.60 -13.03 19.64
N LEU A 29 18.14 -14.25 19.66
CA LEU A 29 17.75 -15.30 18.72
C LEU A 29 16.33 -15.77 18.99
N ASP A 30 15.96 -15.93 20.26
CA ASP A 30 14.61 -16.29 20.67
C ASP A 30 13.60 -15.20 20.29
N ILE A 31 13.96 -13.92 20.51
CA ILE A 31 13.13 -12.78 20.09
C ILE A 31 12.96 -12.76 18.56
N LEU A 32 13.99 -13.06 17.78
CA LEU A 32 13.88 -13.14 16.33
C LEU A 32 12.91 -14.24 15.92
N VAL A 33 13.01 -15.43 16.53
CA VAL A 33 12.08 -16.54 16.27
C VAL A 33 10.64 -16.12 16.61
N ASP A 34 10.42 -15.50 17.76
CA ASP A 34 9.10 -15.04 18.19
C ASP A 34 8.51 -13.99 17.25
N ILE A 35 9.32 -13.02 16.79
CA ILE A 35 8.89 -12.03 15.80
C ILE A 35 8.51 -12.72 14.49
N THR A 36 9.30 -13.70 14.01
CA THR A 36 8.95 -14.43 12.79
C THR A 36 7.65 -15.22 12.92
N ASN A 37 7.39 -15.81 14.10
CA ASN A 37 6.15 -16.52 14.39
C ASN A 37 4.95 -15.55 14.42
N MET A 38 5.11 -14.38 15.05
CA MET A 38 4.09 -13.34 15.05
C MET A 38 3.77 -12.85 13.63
N LEU A 39 4.79 -12.65 12.78
CA LEU A 39 4.60 -12.25 11.38
C LEU A 39 3.90 -13.31 10.54
N ARG A 40 4.04 -14.59 10.88
CA ARG A 40 3.37 -15.69 10.18
C ARG A 40 1.87 -15.76 10.49
N VAL A 41 1.48 -15.36 11.70
CA VAL A 41 0.09 -15.33 12.17
C VAL A 41 -0.56 -13.98 11.90
N ALA A 42 0.24 -12.92 11.71
CA ALA A 42 -0.26 -11.59 11.42
C ALA A 42 -1.10 -11.60 10.13
N PRO A 43 -2.28 -10.96 10.14
CA PRO A 43 -3.03 -10.78 8.92
C PRO A 43 -2.18 -10.02 7.89
N PRO A 44 -2.33 -10.30 6.58
CA PRO A 44 -1.60 -9.58 5.55
C PRO A 44 -1.79 -8.07 5.75
N LEU A 45 -0.69 -7.32 5.65
CA LEU A 45 -0.64 -5.85 5.72
C LEU A 45 -1.50 -5.23 4.61
N GLN A 46 -2.82 -5.13 4.87
CA GLN A 46 -3.87 -4.74 3.94
C GLN A 46 -3.88 -5.59 2.63
N PRO A 47 -5.06 -5.87 2.06
CA PRO A 47 -5.10 -6.51 0.76
C PRO A 47 -4.39 -5.60 -0.25
N ARG A 48 -3.43 -6.16 -1.00
CA ARG A 48 -2.96 -5.53 -2.24
C ARG A 48 -4.18 -5.50 -3.16
N HIS A 49 -4.80 -4.34 -3.31
CA HIS A 49 -5.96 -4.17 -4.20
C HIS A 49 -5.67 -4.79 -5.57
N SER A 50 -6.59 -5.62 -6.03
CA SER A 50 -6.52 -6.19 -7.37
C SER A 50 -7.07 -5.19 -8.38
N VAL A 51 -6.42 -5.04 -9.54
CA VAL A 51 -6.99 -4.26 -10.66
C VAL A 51 -8.35 -4.84 -11.10
N LEU A 52 -8.60 -6.13 -10.84
CA LEU A 52 -9.89 -6.77 -11.11
C LEU A 52 -11.05 -6.19 -10.26
N GLU A 53 -10.77 -5.47 -9.17
CA GLU A 53 -11.79 -4.72 -8.42
C GLU A 53 -12.43 -3.60 -9.26
N LEU A 54 -11.80 -3.20 -10.36
CA LEU A 54 -12.29 -2.19 -11.29
C LEU A 54 -12.98 -2.80 -12.53
N GLU A 55 -13.14 -4.12 -12.58
CA GLU A 55 -13.85 -4.79 -13.66
C GLU A 55 -15.28 -4.25 -13.78
N GLY A 56 -15.71 -3.91 -14.99
CA GLY A 56 -17.06 -3.41 -15.25
C GLY A 56 -17.27 -1.92 -14.95
N LEU A 57 -16.42 -1.27 -14.14
CA LEU A 57 -16.56 0.15 -13.79
C LEU A 57 -16.58 1.05 -15.02
N GLY A 58 -15.77 0.74 -16.04
CA GLY A 58 -15.80 1.45 -17.32
C GLY A 58 -17.18 1.37 -17.98
N ALA A 59 -17.75 0.16 -18.10
CA ALA A 59 -19.05 -0.03 -18.73
C ALA A 59 -20.18 0.69 -17.97
N GLU A 60 -20.15 0.66 -16.64
CA GLU A 60 -21.12 1.38 -15.79
C GLU A 60 -21.06 2.90 -16.00
N LEU A 61 -19.85 3.47 -16.07
CA LEU A 61 -19.66 4.90 -16.32
C LEU A 61 -20.13 5.28 -17.74
N TRP A 62 -19.81 4.47 -18.74
CA TRP A 62 -20.20 4.74 -20.14
C TRP A 62 -21.70 4.62 -20.38
N GLN A 63 -22.43 3.84 -19.59
CA GLN A 63 -23.90 3.75 -19.69
C GLN A 63 -24.63 5.05 -19.32
N GLN A 64 -23.99 5.92 -18.54
CA GLN A 64 -24.57 7.18 -18.08
C GLN A 64 -24.22 8.36 -18.99
N ILE A 65 -23.41 8.14 -20.02
CA ILE A 65 -22.92 9.15 -20.95
C ILE A 65 -23.64 8.96 -22.29
N ASP A 66 -24.12 10.05 -22.87
CA ASP A 66 -24.51 10.05 -24.28
C ASP A 66 -23.24 9.91 -25.14
N ILE A 67 -23.04 8.72 -25.68
CA ILE A 67 -21.83 8.35 -26.41
C ILE A 67 -21.69 9.20 -27.67
N ASP A 68 -22.80 9.49 -28.35
CA ASP A 68 -22.76 10.23 -29.61
C ASP A 68 -22.44 11.70 -29.36
N GLU A 69 -23.02 12.31 -28.32
CA GLU A 69 -22.68 13.67 -27.88
C GLU A 69 -21.22 13.77 -27.44
N TYR A 70 -20.74 12.82 -26.63
CA TYR A 70 -19.36 12.82 -26.15
C TYR A 70 -18.34 12.72 -27.28
N ILE A 71 -18.58 11.82 -28.25
CA ILE A 71 -17.68 11.65 -29.40
C ILE A 71 -17.63 12.91 -30.26
N GLU A 72 -18.78 13.56 -30.49
CA GLU A 72 -18.82 14.77 -31.30
C GLU A 72 -18.12 15.94 -30.60
N ALA A 73 -18.32 16.09 -29.29
CA ALA A 73 -17.60 17.08 -28.48
C ALA A 73 -16.08 16.85 -28.50
N GLU A 74 -15.64 15.59 -28.39
CA GLU A 74 -14.21 15.25 -28.45
C GLU A 74 -13.62 15.53 -29.83
N ARG A 75 -14.34 15.21 -30.92
CA ARG A 75 -13.91 15.54 -32.29
C ARG A 75 -13.81 17.04 -32.52
N ALA A 76 -14.74 17.82 -31.98
CA ALA A 76 -14.73 19.26 -32.08
C ALA A 76 -13.62 19.91 -31.25
N SER A 77 -13.14 19.25 -30.17
CA SER A 77 -12.06 19.76 -29.32
C SER A 77 -10.67 19.55 -29.91
N TRP A 78 -10.54 18.64 -30.88
CA TRP A 78 -9.29 18.38 -31.59
C TRP A 78 -9.08 19.44 -32.66
N ASN A 79 -8.56 20.59 -32.23
CA ASN A 79 -8.03 21.62 -33.11
C ASN A 79 -6.69 21.09 -33.65
N GLY A 80 -6.69 20.55 -34.87
CA GLY A 80 -5.49 19.99 -35.52
C GLY A 80 -4.28 20.92 -35.57
#